data_AF-B9Z4Y3-F1
#
_entry.id   AF-B9Z4Y3-F1
#
_cell.length_a   1.000
_cell.length_b   1.000
_cell.length_c   1.000
_cell.angle_alpha   90.00
_cell.angle_beta   90.00
_cell.angle_gamma   90.00
#
_symmetry.space_group_name_H-M   'P 1'
#
loop_
_entity.id
_entity.type
_entity.pdbx_description
1 polymer ?
#
loop_
_entity_poly.entity_id
_entity_poly.type
_entity_poly.pdbx_seq_one_letter_code
_entity_poly.pdbx_strand_id
1 'polypeptide(L)'
;MRNRYLGRLANSVIILLDELVTVNHPDQLNRYLNSMKSHLPTDSRLLLVVTQSALPALVLHHLAGVDWPGQWLSLYRKEAFYLVDPVLRAAPHVPIVWPDLMASIPPTRDENRFFHLCARYGLTRGFSWIEERGDYRVILSVAGVEAERDRAAQDLLECLMPRLADVAVRIVSARPNLSRLSKRECHILHCMTNGLPDHETAERVGLTTRTVRDKINKIKLLYGATNRCHLMSILFGLDFPAP
;
A
#
# COMPACT_ATOMS: atom_id res chain seq x y z
N MET A 1 8.61 -13.24 -33.58
CA MET A 1 8.16 -13.13 -32.17
C MET A 1 8.79 -11.95 -31.43
N ARG A 2 10.12 -11.75 -31.47
CA ARG A 2 10.82 -10.64 -30.76
C ARG A 2 10.32 -9.22 -31.09
N ASN A 3 9.89 -8.96 -32.32
CA ASN A 3 9.41 -7.63 -32.72
C ASN A 3 7.99 -7.28 -32.18
N ARG A 4 7.11 -8.29 -32.02
CA ARG A 4 5.78 -8.10 -31.40
C ARG A 4 5.86 -7.94 -29.88
N TYR A 5 6.82 -8.63 -29.28
CA TYR A 5 7.15 -8.51 -27.85
C TYR A 5 7.56 -7.08 -27.49
N LEU A 6 8.58 -6.54 -28.17
CA LEU A 6 9.09 -5.19 -27.92
C LEU A 6 8.04 -4.12 -28.21
N GLY A 7 7.25 -4.28 -29.28
CA GLY A 7 6.17 -3.35 -29.61
C GLY A 7 5.07 -3.30 -28.53
N ARG A 8 4.61 -4.45 -28.03
CA ARG A 8 3.60 -4.52 -26.95
C ARG A 8 4.13 -3.92 -25.65
N LEU A 9 5.38 -4.24 -25.29
CA LEU A 9 6.01 -3.74 -24.07
C LEU A 9 6.18 -2.22 -24.13
N ALA A 10 6.79 -1.70 -25.20
CA ALA A 10 7.03 -0.27 -25.36
C ALA A 10 5.73 0.54 -25.32
N ASN A 11 4.68 0.08 -26.01
CA ASN A 11 3.37 0.74 -26.00
C ASN A 11 2.75 0.75 -24.60
N SER A 12 2.79 -0.40 -23.90
CA SER A 12 2.26 -0.50 -22.52
C SER A 12 3.02 0.41 -21.56
N VAL A 13 4.36 0.46 -21.65
CA VAL A 13 5.21 1.30 -20.80
C VAL A 13 4.89 2.77 -21.02
N ILE A 14 4.78 3.23 -22.28
CA ILE A 14 4.50 4.65 -22.58
C ILE A 14 3.14 5.05 -22.01
N ILE A 15 2.09 4.25 -22.27
CA ILE A 15 0.73 4.53 -21.79
C ILE A 15 0.72 4.62 -20.27
N LEU A 16 1.29 3.63 -19.59
CA LEU A 16 1.25 3.56 -18.12
C LEU A 16 2.13 4.65 -17.48
N LEU A 17 3.28 5.01 -18.07
CA LEU A 17 4.07 6.12 -17.55
C LEU A 17 3.34 7.46 -17.68
N ASP A 18 2.65 7.69 -18.80
CA ASP A 18 1.86 8.91 -19.02
C ASP A 18 0.70 9.01 -18.01
N GLU A 19 -0.05 7.92 -17.81
CA GLU A 19 -1.10 7.86 -16.80
C GLU A 19 -0.56 8.15 -15.39
N LEU A 20 0.59 7.56 -15.06
CA LEU A 20 1.21 7.68 -13.73
C LEU A 20 1.60 9.12 -13.36
N VAL A 21 1.89 9.98 -14.35
CA VAL A 21 2.19 11.41 -14.12
C VAL A 21 1.02 12.12 -13.42
N THR A 22 -0.22 11.70 -13.72
CA THR A 22 -1.43 12.33 -13.18
C THR A 22 -1.81 11.82 -11.79
N VAL A 23 -1.15 10.77 -11.30
CA VAL A 23 -1.50 10.09 -10.04
C VAL A 23 -0.92 10.84 -8.84
N ASN A 24 -1.80 11.48 -8.09
CA ASN A 24 -1.49 12.24 -6.88
C ASN A 24 -2.36 11.86 -5.66
N HIS A 25 -3.38 11.03 -5.84
CA HIS A 25 -4.28 10.58 -4.79
C HIS A 25 -4.38 9.04 -4.71
N PRO A 26 -4.60 8.44 -3.52
CA PRO A 26 -4.79 7.00 -3.36
C PRO A 26 -5.85 6.37 -4.29
N ASP A 27 -6.97 7.05 -4.53
CA ASP A 27 -8.02 6.52 -5.41
C ASP A 27 -7.59 6.50 -6.89
N GLN A 28 -6.73 7.44 -7.29
CA GLN A 28 -6.10 7.42 -8.61
C GLN A 28 -5.07 6.29 -8.72
N LEU A 29 -4.34 6.01 -7.63
CA LEU A 29 -3.42 4.88 -7.58
C LEU A 29 -4.16 3.54 -7.77
N ASN A 30 -5.34 3.38 -7.16
CA ASN A 30 -6.20 2.21 -7.39
C ASN A 30 -6.70 2.11 -8.83
N ARG A 31 -7.10 3.23 -9.44
CA ARG A 31 -7.50 3.26 -10.86
C ARG A 31 -6.32 2.94 -11.78
N TYR A 32 -5.14 3.44 -11.47
CA TYR A 32 -3.90 3.13 -12.19
C TYR A 32 -3.59 1.62 -12.15
N LEU A 33 -3.72 0.98 -10.99
CA LEU A 33 -3.54 -0.48 -10.90
C LEU A 33 -4.56 -1.25 -11.76
N ASN A 34 -5.81 -0.78 -11.85
CA ASN A 34 -6.81 -1.37 -12.76
C ASN A 34 -6.42 -1.19 -14.23
N SER A 35 -5.89 -0.02 -14.60
CA SER A 35 -5.35 0.23 -15.95
C SER A 35 -4.19 -0.72 -16.25
N MET A 36 -3.21 -0.79 -15.35
CA MET A 36 -2.05 -1.69 -15.46
C MET A 36 -2.44 -3.15 -15.65
N LYS A 37 -3.49 -3.63 -14.97
CA LYS A 37 -4.02 -5.00 -15.13
C LYS A 37 -4.38 -5.31 -16.59
N SER A 38 -4.89 -4.34 -17.35
CA SER A 38 -5.27 -4.53 -18.76
C SER A 38 -4.09 -4.82 -19.69
N HIS A 39 -2.86 -4.52 -19.25
CA HIS A 39 -1.63 -4.79 -19.99
C HIS A 39 -1.02 -6.16 -19.65
N LEU A 40 -1.51 -6.83 -18.61
CA LEU A 40 -1.05 -8.13 -18.13
C LEU A 40 -1.93 -9.27 -18.66
N PRO A 41 -1.50 -10.55 -18.53
CA PRO A 41 -2.35 -11.69 -18.85
C PRO A 41 -3.70 -11.65 -18.13
N THR A 42 -4.75 -12.15 -18.76
CA THR A 42 -6.15 -11.97 -18.31
C THR A 42 -6.42 -12.52 -16.91
N ASP A 43 -5.75 -13.61 -16.53
CA ASP A 43 -5.88 -14.25 -15.21
C ASP A 43 -5.09 -13.53 -14.09
N SER A 44 -4.35 -12.48 -14.44
CA SER A 44 -3.48 -11.76 -13.51
C SER A 44 -4.28 -11.06 -12.41
N ARG A 45 -3.81 -11.17 -11.18
CA ARG A 45 -4.28 -10.39 -10.03
C ARG A 45 -3.14 -9.54 -9.52
N LEU A 46 -3.41 -8.30 -9.17
CA LEU A 46 -2.41 -7.34 -8.72
C LEU A 46 -2.56 -7.05 -7.24
N LEU A 47 -1.44 -6.89 -6.54
CA LEU A 47 -1.39 -6.35 -5.19
C LEU A 47 -0.23 -5.37 -5.07
N LEU A 48 -0.55 -4.10 -4.81
CA LEU A 48 0.42 -3.10 -4.42
C LEU A 48 0.45 -2.95 -2.90
N VAL A 49 1.64 -3.10 -2.33
CA VAL A 49 1.92 -2.93 -0.91
C VAL A 49 2.95 -1.82 -0.74
N VAL A 50 2.64 -0.85 0.12
CA VAL A 50 3.64 0.09 0.63
C VAL A 50 3.76 -0.13 2.12
N THR A 51 4.97 -0.46 2.57
CA THR A 51 5.28 -0.79 3.95
C THR A 51 6.54 -0.07 4.42
N GLN A 52 6.78 -0.01 5.72
CA GLN A 52 8.10 0.37 6.24
C GLN A 52 9.15 -0.68 5.90
N SER A 53 10.37 -0.23 5.59
CA SER A 53 11.53 -1.08 5.24
C SER A 53 12.09 -1.86 6.43
N ALA A 54 11.86 -1.40 7.67
CA ALA A 54 12.42 -2.01 8.88
C ALA A 54 11.38 -2.84 9.67
N LEU A 55 11.71 -4.12 9.91
CA LEU A 55 11.10 -4.97 10.94
C LEU A 55 11.60 -4.52 12.34
N PRO A 56 10.85 -4.72 13.45
CA PRO A 56 9.78 -5.69 13.67
C PRO A 56 8.35 -5.15 13.51
N ALA A 57 8.17 -3.84 13.38
CA ALA A 57 6.86 -3.22 13.24
C ALA A 57 6.55 -2.99 11.75
N LEU A 58 6.24 -4.06 11.02
CA LEU A 58 5.80 -3.94 9.62
C LEU A 58 4.49 -3.14 9.57
N VAL A 59 4.59 -1.83 9.31
CA VAL A 59 3.42 -0.97 9.14
C VAL A 59 3.03 -0.98 7.66
N LEU A 60 1.91 -1.63 7.35
CA LEU A 60 1.27 -1.56 6.05
C LEU A 60 0.59 -0.20 5.87
N HIS A 61 1.26 0.72 5.17
CA HIS A 61 0.76 2.07 4.91
C HIS A 61 -0.25 2.12 3.76
N HIS A 62 -0.10 1.23 2.78
CA HIS A 62 -1.01 1.11 1.64
C HIS A 62 -1.13 -0.36 1.23
N LEU A 63 -2.35 -0.77 0.93
CA LEU A 63 -2.67 -2.09 0.40
C LEU A 63 -3.81 -1.94 -0.60
N ALA A 64 -3.52 -2.16 -1.87
CA ALA A 64 -4.53 -2.13 -2.93
C ALA A 64 -4.39 -3.34 -3.83
N GLY A 65 -5.50 -4.05 -4.00
CA GLY A 65 -5.57 -5.23 -4.84
C GLY A 65 -6.54 -5.02 -6.00
N VAL A 66 -6.17 -5.51 -7.17
CA VAL A 66 -7.06 -5.65 -8.33
C VAL A 66 -7.28 -7.13 -8.58
N ASP A 67 -8.53 -7.57 -8.45
CA ASP A 67 -8.96 -8.97 -8.44
C ASP A 67 -8.23 -9.85 -7.42
N TRP A 68 -7.57 -9.23 -6.44
CA TRP A 68 -6.95 -9.94 -5.34
C TRP A 68 -8.02 -10.43 -4.35
N PRO A 69 -7.97 -11.68 -3.86
CA PRO A 69 -9.02 -12.19 -2.99
C PRO A 69 -9.12 -11.40 -1.67
N GLY A 70 -10.23 -10.69 -1.45
CA GLY A 70 -10.41 -9.89 -0.23
C GLY A 70 -10.36 -10.73 1.06
N GLN A 71 -10.91 -11.95 1.02
CA GLN A 71 -10.85 -12.91 2.13
C GLN A 71 -9.42 -13.30 2.51
N TRP A 72 -8.53 -13.39 1.52
CA TRP A 72 -7.11 -13.63 1.76
C TRP A 72 -6.47 -12.47 2.52
N LEU A 73 -6.76 -11.22 2.17
CA LEU A 73 -6.20 -10.05 2.87
C LEU A 73 -6.65 -9.97 4.33
N SER A 74 -7.92 -10.30 4.60
CA SER A 74 -8.44 -10.40 5.96
C SER A 74 -7.73 -11.51 6.75
N LEU A 75 -7.54 -12.67 6.15
CA LEU A 75 -6.84 -13.80 6.76
C LEU A 75 -5.36 -13.50 7.02
N TYR A 76 -4.69 -12.89 6.04
CA TYR A 76 -3.28 -12.50 6.11
C TYR A 76 -2.99 -11.59 7.30
N ARG A 77 -3.86 -10.62 7.55
CA ARG A 77 -3.78 -9.74 8.73
C ARG A 77 -4.07 -10.48 10.02
N LYS A 78 -5.15 -11.27 10.04
CA LYS A 78 -5.60 -12.01 11.23
C LYS A 78 -4.55 -12.99 11.75
N GLU A 79 -3.89 -13.71 10.84
CA GLU A 79 -2.89 -14.73 11.16
C GLU A 79 -1.46 -14.18 11.19
N ALA A 80 -1.29 -12.85 11.08
CA ALA A 80 0.00 -12.18 11.07
C ALA A 80 0.99 -12.76 10.04
N PHE A 81 0.52 -13.13 8.85
CA PHE A 81 1.36 -13.79 7.83
C PHE A 81 2.50 -12.92 7.31
N TYR A 82 2.49 -11.62 7.58
CA TYR A 82 3.66 -10.76 7.36
C TYR A 82 4.93 -11.21 8.09
N LEU A 83 4.82 -12.04 9.14
CA LEU A 83 5.96 -12.61 9.86
C LEU A 83 6.64 -13.75 9.11
N VAL A 84 5.92 -14.41 8.19
CA VAL A 84 6.39 -15.62 7.49
C VAL A 84 6.37 -15.48 5.97
N ASP A 85 5.82 -14.38 5.45
CA ASP A 85 5.79 -14.09 4.02
C ASP A 85 7.22 -13.82 3.51
N PRO A 86 7.77 -14.70 2.65
CA PRO A 86 9.13 -14.56 2.17
C PRO A 86 9.27 -13.38 1.18
N VAL A 87 8.20 -12.95 0.51
CA VAL A 87 8.24 -11.81 -0.43
C VAL A 87 8.63 -10.53 0.30
N LEU A 88 8.15 -10.35 1.54
CA LEU A 88 8.48 -9.16 2.34
C LEU A 88 9.98 -9.03 2.66
N ARG A 89 10.73 -10.14 2.60
CA ARG A 89 12.17 -10.20 2.95
C ARG A 89 13.09 -10.42 1.74
N ALA A 90 12.54 -10.58 0.54
CA ALA A 90 13.33 -10.84 -0.67
C ALA A 90 14.24 -9.66 -1.04
N ALA A 91 15.21 -9.84 -1.94
CA ALA A 91 16.04 -8.72 -2.41
C ALA A 91 15.25 -7.78 -3.35
N PRO A 92 15.47 -6.45 -3.30
CA PRO A 92 14.88 -5.51 -4.24
C PRO A 92 15.54 -5.53 -5.63
N HIS A 93 14.89 -4.88 -6.59
CA HIS A 93 15.39 -4.63 -7.96
C HIS A 93 15.62 -5.87 -8.85
N VAL A 94 15.06 -7.02 -8.47
CA VAL A 94 15.02 -8.23 -9.30
C VAL A 94 13.62 -8.84 -9.29
N PRO A 95 13.18 -9.51 -10.37
CA PRO A 95 11.95 -10.29 -10.35
C PRO A 95 12.02 -11.41 -9.31
N ILE A 96 11.06 -11.44 -8.40
CA ILE A 96 10.93 -12.47 -7.38
C ILE A 96 9.85 -13.45 -7.83
N VAL A 97 10.26 -14.56 -8.42
CA VAL A 97 9.36 -15.63 -8.87
C VAL A 97 8.93 -16.47 -7.67
N TRP A 98 7.63 -16.56 -7.39
CA TRP A 98 7.15 -17.16 -6.13
C TRP A 98 7.46 -18.64 -5.98
N PRO A 99 7.29 -19.51 -7.00
CA PRO A 99 7.66 -20.91 -6.87
C PRO A 99 9.14 -21.11 -6.48
N ASP A 100 10.04 -20.36 -7.10
CA ASP A 100 11.47 -20.43 -6.83
C ASP A 100 11.78 -19.94 -5.41
N LEU A 101 11.15 -18.82 -5.00
CA LEU A 101 11.27 -18.29 -3.66
C LEU A 101 10.75 -19.30 -2.62
N MET A 102 9.53 -19.79 -2.78
CA MET A 102 8.89 -20.71 -1.83
C MET A 102 9.68 -22.03 -1.70
N ALA A 103 10.23 -22.55 -2.79
CA ALA A 103 11.06 -23.75 -2.79
C ALA A 103 12.39 -23.57 -2.02
N SER A 104 12.88 -22.32 -1.90
CA SER A 104 14.11 -22.00 -1.15
C SER A 104 13.90 -21.88 0.36
N ILE A 105 12.65 -21.83 0.83
CA ILE A 105 12.33 -21.62 2.24
C ILE A 105 12.26 -22.95 2.99
N PRO A 106 12.93 -23.08 4.16
CA PRO A 106 12.79 -24.26 5.01
C PRO A 106 11.33 -24.48 5.45
N PRO A 107 10.80 -25.71 5.36
CA PRO A 107 9.40 -25.99 5.66
C PRO A 107 9.17 -26.07 7.18
N THR A 108 8.98 -24.94 7.85
CA THR A 108 8.47 -24.95 9.24
C THR A 108 6.95 -25.03 9.27
N ARG A 109 6.36 -25.21 10.46
CA ARG A 109 4.90 -25.33 10.62
C ARG A 109 4.16 -24.09 10.12
N ASP A 110 4.70 -22.89 10.38
CA ASP A 110 4.03 -21.64 10.03
C ASP A 110 4.15 -21.32 8.54
N GLU A 111 5.33 -21.53 7.95
CA GLU A 111 5.55 -21.44 6.49
C GLU A 111 4.69 -22.46 5.74
N ASN A 112 4.63 -23.71 6.18
CA ASN A 112 3.77 -24.73 5.57
C ASN A 112 2.28 -24.33 5.62
N ARG A 113 1.83 -23.76 6.75
CA ARG A 113 0.46 -23.25 6.89
C ARG A 113 0.20 -22.08 5.94
N PHE A 114 1.14 -21.14 5.85
CA PHE A 114 1.06 -20.02 4.93
C PHE A 114 0.98 -20.48 3.48
N PHE A 115 1.90 -21.36 3.04
CA PHE A 115 1.95 -21.89 1.67
C PHE A 115 0.70 -22.71 1.31
N HIS A 116 0.20 -23.52 2.24
CA HIS A 116 -1.05 -24.26 2.04
C HIS A 116 -2.24 -23.33 1.81
N LEU A 117 -2.33 -22.24 2.57
CA LEU A 117 -3.40 -21.27 2.39
C LEU A 117 -3.21 -20.44 1.10
N CYS A 118 -1.98 -20.08 0.73
CA CYS A 118 -1.71 -19.49 -0.59
C CYS A 118 -2.27 -20.39 -1.70
N ALA A 119 -2.02 -21.71 -1.64
CA ALA A 119 -2.54 -22.67 -2.62
C ALA A 119 -4.06 -22.68 -2.69
N ARG A 120 -4.74 -22.65 -1.54
CA ARG A 120 -6.21 -22.61 -1.46
C ARG A 120 -6.82 -21.36 -2.14
N TYR A 121 -6.12 -20.24 -2.13
CA TYR A 121 -6.53 -19.00 -2.80
C TYR A 121 -5.91 -18.82 -4.20
N GLY A 122 -5.22 -19.86 -4.71
CA GLY A 122 -4.55 -19.83 -6.01
C GLY A 122 -3.35 -18.87 -6.08
N LEU A 123 -2.76 -18.49 -4.96
CA LEU A 123 -1.65 -17.52 -4.84
C LEU A 123 -0.28 -18.22 -4.76
N THR A 124 -0.10 -19.34 -5.46
CA THR A 124 1.16 -20.09 -5.52
C THR A 124 1.99 -19.77 -6.76
N ARG A 125 1.40 -19.09 -7.74
CA ARG A 125 1.99 -18.80 -9.04
C ARG A 125 1.93 -17.31 -9.28
N GLY A 126 3.06 -16.74 -9.69
CA GLY A 126 3.22 -15.31 -9.83
C GLY A 126 4.63 -14.83 -9.54
N PHE A 127 4.78 -13.52 -9.56
CA PHE A 127 6.04 -12.86 -9.23
C PHE A 127 5.80 -11.52 -8.53
N SER A 128 6.82 -11.03 -7.84
CA SER A 128 6.82 -9.70 -7.24
C SER A 128 8.02 -8.89 -7.72
N TRP A 129 7.88 -7.57 -7.73
CA TRP A 129 8.98 -6.63 -7.83
C TRP A 129 9.01 -5.75 -6.59
N ILE A 130 10.21 -5.40 -6.12
CA ILE A 130 10.39 -4.58 -4.92
C ILE A 130 11.30 -3.40 -5.23
N GLU A 131 10.86 -2.23 -4.79
CA GLU A 131 11.62 -0.99 -4.74
C GLU A 131 11.72 -0.48 -3.31
N GLU A 132 12.83 0.15 -2.96
CA GLU A 132 13.03 0.82 -1.68
C GLU A 132 13.23 2.32 -1.88
N ARG A 133 12.59 3.13 -1.04
CA ARG A 133 12.62 4.60 -1.09
C ARG A 133 12.65 5.14 0.34
N GLY A 134 13.86 5.45 0.82
CA GLY A 134 14.06 5.81 2.23
C GLY A 134 13.55 4.70 3.15
N ASP A 135 12.69 5.06 4.10
CA ASP A 135 12.10 4.12 5.06
C ASP A 135 10.94 3.29 4.50
N TYR A 136 10.63 3.41 3.20
CA TYR A 136 9.54 2.69 2.56
C TYR A 136 10.02 1.59 1.62
N ARG A 137 9.31 0.48 1.66
CA ARG A 137 9.41 -0.65 0.74
C ARG A 137 8.12 -0.76 -0.04
N VAL A 138 8.22 -0.70 -1.36
CA VAL A 138 7.11 -0.78 -2.30
C VAL A 138 7.18 -2.11 -3.03
N ILE A 139 6.14 -2.91 -2.90
CA ILE A 139 6.06 -4.25 -3.46
C ILE A 139 4.86 -4.29 -4.41
N LEU A 140 5.09 -4.65 -5.66
CA LEU A 140 4.02 -4.97 -6.59
C LEU A 140 4.07 -6.46 -6.91
N SER A 141 2.99 -7.15 -6.61
CA SER A 141 2.81 -8.58 -6.80
C SER A 141 1.81 -8.85 -7.92
N VAL A 142 2.16 -9.76 -8.83
CA VAL A 142 1.30 -10.24 -9.92
C VAL A 142 1.07 -11.74 -9.73
N ALA A 143 -0.13 -12.14 -9.33
CA ALA A 143 -0.52 -13.55 -9.22
C ALA A 143 -1.13 -14.04 -10.53
N GLY A 144 -0.75 -15.23 -10.99
CA GLY A 144 -1.30 -15.83 -12.20
C GLY A 144 -0.32 -16.84 -12.82
N VAL A 145 -0.84 -17.90 -13.43
CA VAL A 145 0.02 -18.93 -14.06
C VAL A 145 0.62 -18.39 -15.34
N GLU A 146 -0.18 -17.66 -16.13
CA GLU A 146 0.30 -17.03 -17.36
C GLU A 146 1.21 -15.85 -17.03
N ALA A 147 0.83 -15.03 -16.04
CA ALA A 147 1.63 -13.91 -15.56
C ALA A 147 3.06 -14.30 -15.16
N GLU A 148 3.23 -15.39 -14.39
CA GLU A 148 4.55 -15.88 -13.98
C GLU A 148 5.48 -16.18 -15.17
N ARG A 149 4.91 -16.70 -16.27
CA ARG A 149 5.66 -17.11 -17.47
C ARG A 149 5.82 -15.98 -18.48
N ASP A 150 5.07 -14.88 -18.33
CA ASP A 150 5.09 -13.76 -19.25
C ASP A 150 6.30 -12.85 -18.97
N ARG A 151 7.35 -13.00 -19.77
CA ARG A 151 8.52 -12.11 -19.73
C ARG A 151 8.15 -10.64 -19.96
N ALA A 152 7.13 -10.36 -20.77
CA ALA A 152 6.73 -8.98 -21.02
C ALA A 152 6.12 -8.36 -19.77
N ALA A 153 5.42 -9.14 -18.93
CA ALA A 153 4.90 -8.68 -17.65
C ALA A 153 6.04 -8.37 -16.67
N GLN A 154 7.09 -9.21 -16.64
CA GLN A 154 8.26 -8.98 -15.79
C GLN A 154 9.02 -7.71 -16.20
N ASP A 155 9.34 -7.58 -17.50
CA ASP A 155 10.03 -6.40 -18.05
C ASP A 155 9.17 -5.12 -17.89
N LEU A 156 7.84 -5.25 -17.97
CA LEU A 156 6.93 -4.12 -17.70
C LEU A 156 7.07 -3.62 -16.27
N LEU A 157 7.10 -4.53 -15.30
CA LEU A 157 7.33 -4.16 -13.90
C LEU A 157 8.72 -3.54 -13.71
N GLU A 158 9.76 -4.12 -14.29
CA GLU A 158 11.12 -3.56 -14.25
C GLU A 158 11.16 -2.11 -14.74
N CYS A 159 10.46 -1.79 -15.83
CA CYS A 159 10.41 -0.44 -16.38
C CYS A 159 9.58 0.54 -15.53
N LEU A 160 8.44 0.09 -14.98
CA LEU A 160 7.47 0.96 -14.32
C LEU A 160 7.75 1.16 -12.83
N MET A 161 8.27 0.14 -12.16
CA MET A 161 8.37 0.11 -10.71
C MET A 161 9.16 1.26 -10.11
N PRO A 162 10.29 1.73 -10.71
CA PRO A 162 11.02 2.87 -10.15
C PRO A 162 10.15 4.12 -9.99
N ARG A 163 9.30 4.43 -10.99
CA ARG A 163 8.40 5.59 -10.97
C ARG A 163 7.16 5.34 -10.12
N LEU A 164 6.60 4.13 -10.19
CA LEU A 164 5.45 3.76 -9.36
C LEU A 164 5.80 3.87 -7.87
N ALA A 165 7.01 3.46 -7.48
CA ALA A 165 7.48 3.58 -6.11
C ALA A 165 7.58 5.04 -5.65
N ASP A 166 8.14 5.94 -6.48
CA ASP A 166 8.21 7.37 -6.17
C ASP A 166 6.81 7.96 -5.93
N VAL A 167 5.85 7.62 -6.78
CA VAL A 167 4.45 8.10 -6.67
C VAL A 167 3.76 7.50 -5.45
N ALA A 168 3.87 6.19 -5.24
CA ALA A 168 3.24 5.48 -4.13
C ALA A 168 3.76 5.99 -2.78
N VAL A 169 5.07 6.21 -2.66
CA VAL A 169 5.68 6.77 -1.45
C VAL A 169 5.26 8.22 -1.26
N ARG A 170 5.27 9.06 -2.30
CA ARG A 170 4.77 10.46 -2.18
C ARG A 170 3.35 10.50 -1.63
N ILE A 171 2.46 9.66 -2.15
CA ILE A 171 1.05 9.57 -1.71
C ILE A 171 0.97 9.10 -0.25
N VAL A 172 1.77 8.11 0.13
CA VAL A 172 1.76 7.54 1.47
C VAL A 172 2.42 8.47 2.50
N SER A 173 3.53 9.12 2.16
CA SER A 173 4.25 10.03 3.04
C SER A 173 3.51 11.35 3.22
N ALA A 174 2.70 11.76 2.25
CA ALA A 174 1.76 12.86 2.39
C ALA A 174 0.59 12.50 3.34
N ARG A 175 0.35 11.21 3.62
CA ARG A 175 -0.58 10.82 4.68
C ARG A 175 0.11 10.93 6.02
N PRO A 176 -0.59 11.42 7.04
CA PRO A 176 -0.01 11.53 8.36
C PRO A 176 -0.09 10.17 9.03
N ASN A 177 0.98 9.83 9.72
CA ASN A 177 1.03 8.59 10.48
C ASN A 177 0.13 8.70 11.73
N LEU A 178 -1.11 8.21 11.64
CA LEU A 178 -2.06 8.17 12.76
C LEU A 178 -1.85 6.99 13.73
N SER A 179 -0.86 6.10 13.50
CA SER A 179 -0.63 4.91 14.35
C SER A 179 -0.34 5.24 15.82
N ARG A 180 0.17 6.46 16.09
CA ARG A 180 0.48 6.94 17.43
C ARG A 180 -0.74 7.47 18.18
N LEU A 181 -1.91 7.51 17.54
CA LEU A 181 -3.15 7.97 18.12
C LEU A 181 -4.00 6.81 18.63
N SER A 182 -4.59 7.02 19.81
CA SER A 182 -5.61 6.13 20.34
C SER A 182 -6.90 6.20 19.53
N LYS A 183 -7.72 5.14 19.59
CA LYS A 183 -9.06 5.12 18.96
C LYS A 183 -9.90 6.35 19.30
N ARG A 184 -9.82 6.84 20.56
CA ARG A 184 -10.50 8.05 21.01
C ARG A 184 -9.94 9.32 20.37
N GLU A 185 -8.62 9.42 20.22
CA GLU A 185 -7.98 10.55 19.53
C GLU A 185 -8.34 10.57 18.04
N CYS A 186 -8.42 9.40 17.38
CA CYS A 186 -8.93 9.30 16.01
C CYS A 186 -10.41 9.70 15.90
N HIS A 187 -11.25 9.33 16.87
CA HIS A 187 -12.66 9.72 16.88
C HIS A 187 -12.83 11.25 17.07
N ILE A 188 -11.98 11.88 17.88
CA ILE A 188 -11.92 13.35 17.99
C ILE A 188 -11.56 13.98 16.64
N LEU A 189 -10.51 13.48 15.98
CA LEU A 189 -10.11 13.98 14.66
C LEU A 189 -11.22 13.84 13.62
N HIS A 190 -11.94 12.72 13.61
CA HIS A 190 -13.10 12.52 12.73
C HIS A 190 -14.20 13.56 12.98
N CYS A 191 -14.49 13.90 14.24
CA CYS A 191 -15.46 14.96 14.53
C CYS A 191 -14.96 16.32 14.01
N MET A 192 -13.66 16.60 14.15
CA MET A 192 -13.05 17.83 13.64
C MET A 192 -13.11 17.93 12.10
N THR A 193 -12.85 16.84 11.37
CA THR A 193 -12.94 16.84 9.89
C THR A 193 -14.37 17.07 9.40
N ASN A 194 -15.36 16.75 10.23
CA ASN A 194 -16.78 17.05 9.97
C ASN A 194 -17.20 18.46 10.42
N GLY A 195 -16.27 19.26 10.96
CA GLY A 195 -16.55 20.62 11.42
C GLY A 195 -17.25 20.73 12.77
N LEU A 196 -17.32 19.65 13.56
CA LEU A 196 -17.98 19.71 14.87
C LEU A 196 -17.17 20.57 15.86
N PRO A 197 -17.83 21.44 16.65
CA PRO A 197 -17.18 22.19 17.71
C PRO A 197 -16.76 21.29 18.88
N ASP A 198 -15.86 21.79 19.74
CA ASP A 198 -15.26 21.01 20.84
C ASP A 198 -16.32 20.41 21.80
N HIS A 199 -17.45 21.10 22.01
CA HIS A 199 -18.50 20.66 22.92
C HIS A 199 -19.36 19.52 22.34
N GLU A 200 -19.76 19.60 21.07
CA GLU A 200 -20.46 18.50 20.37
C GLU A 200 -19.52 17.30 20.19
N THR A 201 -18.24 17.54 19.90
CA THR A 201 -17.23 16.48 19.85
C THR A 201 -17.10 15.77 21.20
N ALA A 202 -17.13 16.54 22.30
CA ALA A 202 -17.06 15.99 23.65
C ALA A 202 -18.25 15.08 23.96
N GLU A 203 -19.47 15.52 23.61
CA GLU A 203 -20.68 14.71 23.71
C GLU A 203 -20.58 13.43 22.88
N ARG A 204 -20.17 13.54 21.62
CA ARG A 204 -20.09 12.40 20.68
C ARG A 204 -19.03 11.35 21.07
N VAL A 205 -17.92 11.78 21.66
CA VAL A 205 -16.82 10.89 22.06
C VAL A 205 -16.99 10.40 23.51
N GLY A 206 -17.92 10.96 24.29
CA GLY A 206 -18.14 10.64 25.70
C GLY A 206 -17.04 11.18 26.62
N LEU A 207 -16.59 12.41 26.38
CA LEU A 207 -15.55 13.12 27.14
C LEU A 207 -16.05 14.50 27.59
N THR A 208 -15.28 15.18 28.42
CA THR A 208 -15.53 16.61 28.70
C THR A 208 -14.90 17.49 27.61
N THR A 209 -15.47 18.69 27.38
CA THR A 209 -14.90 19.68 26.46
C THR A 209 -13.45 20.02 26.79
N ARG A 210 -13.11 20.07 28.09
CA ARG A 210 -11.73 20.28 28.55
C ARG A 210 -10.82 19.14 28.09
N THR A 211 -11.23 17.89 28.30
CA THR A 211 -10.46 16.71 27.87
C THR A 211 -10.27 16.64 26.36
N VAL A 212 -11.28 17.03 25.58
CA VAL A 212 -11.16 17.13 24.11
C VAL A 212 -10.10 18.15 23.73
N ARG A 213 -10.13 19.36 24.32
CA ARG A 213 -9.12 20.40 24.07
C ARG A 213 -7.71 19.95 24.43
N ASP A 214 -7.55 19.31 25.59
CA ASP A 214 -6.26 18.79 26.04
C ASP A 214 -5.71 17.73 25.06
N LYS A 215 -6.59 16.83 24.58
CA LYS A 215 -6.22 15.84 23.55
C LYS A 215 -5.86 16.48 22.23
N ILE A 216 -6.63 17.46 21.74
CA ILE A 216 -6.29 18.19 20.51
C ILE A 216 -4.93 18.89 20.66
N ASN A 217 -4.64 19.49 21.81
CA ASN A 217 -3.34 20.11 22.07
C ASN A 217 -2.20 19.08 22.05
N LYS A 218 -2.40 17.91 22.66
CA LYS A 218 -1.43 16.81 22.59
C LYS A 218 -1.20 16.34 21.15
N ILE A 219 -2.26 16.20 20.36
CA ILE A 219 -2.17 15.82 18.95
C ILE A 219 -1.42 16.89 18.15
N LYS A 220 -1.74 18.17 18.33
CA LYS A 220 -1.00 19.28 17.71
C LYS A 220 0.50 19.19 17.99
N LEU A 221 0.89 19.00 19.25
CA LEU A 221 2.29 18.88 19.63
C LEU A 221 2.95 17.66 18.98
N LEU A 222 2.25 16.51 18.94
CA LEU A 222 2.74 15.29 18.32
C LEU A 222 3.06 15.44 16.82
N TYR A 223 2.30 16.29 16.11
CA TYR A 223 2.45 16.54 14.67
C TYR A 223 3.06 17.90 14.34
N GLY A 224 3.58 18.64 15.31
CA GLY A 224 4.20 19.95 15.09
C GLY A 224 3.25 21.04 14.58
N ALA A 225 1.94 20.88 14.79
CA ALA A 225 0.94 21.84 14.32
C ALA A 225 0.80 23.05 15.26
N THR A 226 0.83 24.25 14.70
CA THR A 226 0.70 25.51 15.47
C THR A 226 -0.74 25.79 15.89
N ASN A 227 -1.73 25.39 15.08
CA ASN A 227 -3.15 25.57 15.35
C ASN A 227 -3.97 24.39 14.80
N ARG A 228 -5.29 24.40 15.06
CA ARG A 228 -6.20 23.31 14.66
C ARG A 228 -6.36 23.19 13.14
N CYS A 229 -6.37 24.30 12.41
CA CYS A 229 -6.46 24.28 10.94
C CYS A 229 -5.17 23.74 10.34
N HIS A 230 -4.01 24.22 10.80
CA HIS A 230 -2.71 23.70 10.42
C HIS A 230 -2.58 22.20 10.75
N LEU A 231 -3.12 21.75 11.88
CA LEU A 231 -3.21 20.32 12.19
C LEU A 231 -4.04 19.57 11.15
N MET A 232 -5.20 20.10 10.75
CA MET A 232 -6.03 19.48 9.72
C MET A 232 -5.34 19.46 8.34
N SER A 233 -4.58 20.50 8.00
CA SER A 233 -3.78 20.54 6.76
C SER A 233 -2.67 19.48 6.78
N ILE A 234 -1.89 19.41 7.87
CA ILE A 234 -0.87 18.35 8.06
C ILE A 234 -1.52 16.96 8.04
N LEU A 235 -2.68 16.82 8.68
CA LEU A 235 -3.32 15.52 8.88
C LEU A 235 -4.14 15.02 7.67
N PHE A 236 -4.65 15.89 6.83
CA PHE A 236 -5.64 15.49 5.83
C PHE A 236 -5.47 16.22 4.49
N GLY A 237 -4.40 17.01 4.33
CA GLY A 237 -4.18 17.79 3.10
C GLY A 237 -5.30 18.79 2.83
N LEU A 238 -6.00 19.23 3.88
CA LEU A 238 -7.04 20.25 3.77
C LEU A 238 -6.37 21.62 3.59
N ASP A 239 -6.36 22.11 2.37
CA ASP A 239 -5.96 23.48 2.05
C ASP A 239 -7.09 24.43 2.45
N PHE A 240 -6.87 25.18 3.53
CA PHE A 240 -7.74 26.29 3.88
C PHE A 240 -7.19 27.54 3.17
N PRO A 241 -8.01 28.26 2.38
CA PRO A 241 -7.56 29.50 1.79
C PRO A 241 -7.07 30.45 2.90
N ALA A 242 -5.92 31.08 2.68
CA ALA A 242 -5.45 32.14 3.55
C ALA A 242 -6.50 33.27 3.60
N PRO A 243 -6.70 33.91 4.77
CA PRO A 243 -7.61 35.05 4.88
C PRO A 243 -7.17 36.23 3.99
#